data_AF-A0A9J5ZJG2-F1
#
_entry.id   AF-A0A9J5ZJG2-F1
#
_cell.length_a   1.000
_cell.length_b   1.000
_cell.length_c   1.000
_cell.angle_alpha   90.00
_cell.angle_beta   90.00
_cell.angle_gamma   90.00
#
_symmetry.space_group_name_H-M   'P 1'
#
loop_
_entity.id
_entity.type
_entity.pdbx_description
1 polymer ?
#
loop_
_entity_poly.entity_id
_entity_poly.type
_entity_poly.pdbx_seq_one_letter_code
_entity_poly.pdbx_strand_id
1 'polypeptide(L)'
;MASHQFTTTLTSIHVDKPLSGYDYSSGIWQFEGNFYVPSGLSRMSIMQVFGGSPSATNLMLRDYDGNLYYYKEKIIESNIYNKWYKVNVIHDVGASKLKVYINRIHKHEASRRSGDQHYLKFGVYTQNNEANYMESHWSSIKLYKNKAPITLVSFCYQEHSDNHSQIWDTLKARVTSSATYGWENGGFCTCLHIPAINASSVLMSHKEV
;
A
#
# COMPACT_ATOMS: atom_id res chain seq x y z
N MET A 1 2.39 31.98 9.04
CA MET A 1 2.97 31.13 7.97
C MET A 1 3.99 30.22 8.60
N ALA A 2 3.65 28.94 8.72
CA ALA A 2 4.58 27.81 8.85
C ALA A 2 3.73 26.55 8.58
N SER A 3 3.58 26.19 7.31
CA SER A 3 3.01 24.91 6.90
C SER A 3 4.13 23.88 6.92
N HIS A 4 4.19 23.05 7.96
CA HIS A 4 5.10 21.91 8.01
C HIS A 4 4.30 20.61 8.09
N GLN A 5 4.00 20.14 6.89
CA GLN A 5 3.61 18.79 6.44
C GLN A 5 4.78 17.79 6.66
N PHE A 6 4.69 16.46 6.82
CA PHE A 6 3.68 15.40 6.81
C PHE A 6 4.28 14.18 7.53
N THR A 7 3.50 13.27 8.10
CA THR A 7 3.96 11.87 8.20
C THR A 7 2.94 10.96 7.53
N THR A 8 3.42 10.11 6.63
CA THR A 8 2.59 9.33 5.73
C THR A 8 2.95 7.88 5.94
N THR A 9 2.07 7.09 6.54
CA THR A 9 2.38 5.67 6.80
C THR A 9 2.14 4.82 5.56
N LEU A 10 3.05 4.95 4.60
CA LEU A 10 3.14 4.06 3.46
C LEU A 10 3.92 2.82 3.86
N THR A 11 3.29 1.66 3.70
CA THR A 11 4.01 0.40 3.69
C THR A 11 4.23 -0.02 2.24
N SER A 12 5.48 0.07 1.80
CA SER A 12 5.88 -0.56 0.55
C SER A 12 6.04 -2.05 0.81
N ILE A 13 5.45 -2.90 -0.03
CA ILE A 13 5.78 -4.33 0.01
C ILE A 13 7.01 -4.51 -0.85
N HIS A 14 8.12 -4.80 -0.20
CA HIS A 14 9.27 -5.41 -0.85
C HIS A 14 9.25 -6.89 -0.49
N VAL A 15 9.93 -7.74 -1.22
CA VAL A 15 10.21 -9.08 -0.73
C VAL A 15 11.73 -9.27 -0.84
N ASP A 16 12.35 -9.71 0.25
CA ASP A 16 13.80 -9.74 0.61
C ASP A 16 14.80 -9.97 -0.58
N LYS A 17 15.96 -9.30 -0.82
CA LYS A 17 16.72 -8.06 -0.39
C LYS A 17 17.92 -7.84 -1.37
N PRO A 18 18.55 -6.64 -1.53
CA PRO A 18 18.22 -5.30 -1.04
C PRO A 18 17.63 -4.45 -2.17
N LEU A 19 16.60 -3.64 -1.93
CA LEU A 19 16.14 -2.58 -2.87
C LEU A 19 15.89 -3.04 -4.33
N SER A 20 15.81 -4.36 -4.58
CA SER A 20 15.75 -5.02 -5.88
C SER A 20 15.36 -6.48 -5.62
N GLY A 21 14.35 -6.99 -6.34
CA GLY A 21 13.95 -8.40 -6.23
C GLY A 21 12.47 -8.63 -6.56
N TYR A 22 11.62 -7.68 -6.21
CA TYR A 22 10.19 -7.68 -6.55
C TYR A 22 9.73 -6.31 -7.07
N ASP A 23 10.69 -5.43 -7.36
CA ASP A 23 10.54 -4.61 -8.55
C ASP A 23 10.39 -5.56 -9.74
N TYR A 24 9.38 -5.33 -10.55
CA TYR A 24 9.04 -6.23 -11.63
C TYR A 24 8.83 -5.48 -12.93
N SER A 25 9.38 -6.06 -13.98
CA SER A 25 9.23 -5.63 -15.37
C SER A 25 8.38 -6.61 -16.19
N SER A 26 7.95 -7.73 -15.60
CA SER A 26 7.25 -8.81 -16.30
C SER A 26 6.42 -9.70 -15.37
N GLY A 27 5.58 -10.54 -15.98
CA GLY A 27 4.74 -11.52 -15.29
C GLY A 27 3.39 -10.97 -14.83
N ILE A 28 2.67 -11.80 -14.08
CA ILE A 28 1.38 -11.46 -13.46
C ILE A 28 1.59 -11.32 -11.97
N TRP A 29 1.36 -10.12 -11.45
CA TRP A 29 1.52 -9.78 -10.04
C TRP A 29 0.17 -9.52 -9.42
N GLN A 30 -0.08 -10.11 -8.26
CA GLN A 30 -1.35 -9.96 -7.57
C GLN A 30 -1.14 -9.66 -6.09
N PHE A 31 -1.73 -8.57 -5.63
CA PHE A 31 -1.88 -8.23 -4.23
C PHE A 31 -3.31 -8.54 -3.78
N GLU A 32 -3.44 -9.17 -2.62
CA GLU A 32 -4.71 -9.38 -1.92
C GLU A 32 -4.57 -8.91 -0.46
N GLY A 33 -5.60 -8.27 0.07
CA GLY A 33 -5.66 -7.92 1.48
C GLY A 33 -7.07 -7.48 1.88
N ASN A 34 -7.37 -7.55 3.17
CA ASN A 34 -8.55 -6.88 3.71
C ASN A 34 -8.13 -5.51 4.23
N PHE A 35 -8.89 -4.47 3.90
CA PHE A 35 -8.68 -3.12 4.40
C PHE A 35 -9.90 -2.61 5.17
N TYR A 36 -9.66 -1.70 6.11
CA TYR A 36 -10.67 -0.95 6.84
C TYR A 36 -10.20 0.51 6.94
N VAL A 37 -11.10 1.46 6.71
CA VAL A 37 -10.84 2.89 6.85
C VAL A 37 -11.86 3.46 7.85
N PRO A 38 -11.43 4.07 8.97
CA PRO A 38 -12.33 4.79 9.86
C PRO A 38 -13.00 5.96 9.14
N SER A 39 -14.25 6.26 9.49
CA SER A 39 -14.95 7.44 8.98
C SER A 39 -14.31 8.75 9.46
N GLY A 40 -14.47 9.81 8.66
CA GLY A 40 -13.96 11.15 9.00
C GLY A 40 -12.52 11.38 8.56
N LEU A 41 -11.89 10.37 7.96
CA LEU A 41 -10.55 10.41 7.40
C LEU A 41 -10.70 10.37 5.89
N SER A 42 -10.39 11.49 5.22
CA SER A 42 -10.59 11.62 3.77
C SER A 42 -9.28 11.93 3.07
N ARG A 43 -9.19 11.59 1.77
CA ARG A 43 -8.10 11.98 0.86
C ARG A 43 -6.77 11.31 1.18
N MET A 44 -6.81 9.99 1.25
CA MET A 44 -5.63 9.15 1.29
C MET A 44 -5.66 8.11 0.17
N SER A 45 -4.50 7.70 -0.30
CA SER A 45 -4.36 6.52 -1.14
C SER A 45 -4.11 5.30 -0.28
N ILE A 46 -4.89 4.25 -0.47
CA ILE A 46 -4.81 3.02 0.31
C ILE A 46 -3.99 1.91 -0.38
N MET A 47 -3.86 1.96 -1.71
CA MET A 47 -3.15 0.96 -2.50
C MET A 47 -2.61 1.56 -3.80
N GLN A 48 -1.39 1.18 -4.19
CA GLN A 48 -0.71 1.66 -5.38
C GLN A 48 0.01 0.55 -6.13
N VAL A 49 0.03 0.71 -7.45
CA VAL A 49 1.03 0.09 -8.33
C VAL A 49 1.93 1.22 -8.83
N PHE A 50 3.17 1.25 -8.36
CA PHE A 50 4.14 2.27 -8.74
C PHE A 50 4.89 1.91 -10.02
N GLY A 51 5.59 2.89 -10.62
CA GLY A 51 6.42 2.67 -11.80
C GLY A 51 5.72 2.95 -13.12
N GLY A 52 4.85 3.96 -13.14
CA GLY A 52 4.22 4.45 -14.37
C GLY A 52 5.00 5.60 -15.02
N SER A 53 4.65 5.93 -16.26
CA SER A 53 5.02 7.17 -16.95
C SER A 53 3.85 7.62 -17.85
N PRO A 54 3.54 8.94 -17.96
CA PRO A 54 4.23 10.07 -17.36
C PRO A 54 3.93 10.26 -15.85
N SER A 55 2.93 9.58 -15.32
CA SER A 55 2.61 9.59 -13.88
C SER A 55 3.41 8.53 -13.15
N ALA A 56 3.98 8.84 -11.99
CA ALA A 56 4.80 7.90 -11.21
C ALA A 56 4.11 6.57 -10.83
N THR A 57 2.78 6.50 -10.92
CA THR A 57 1.99 5.28 -10.65
C THR A 57 1.22 4.82 -11.89
N ASN A 58 1.03 3.50 -11.97
CA ASN A 58 0.14 2.80 -12.89
C ASN A 58 -1.29 2.70 -12.37
N LEU A 59 -1.44 2.57 -11.05
CA LEU A 59 -2.71 2.50 -10.36
C LEU A 59 -2.61 3.13 -8.98
N MET A 60 -3.66 3.84 -8.59
CA MET A 60 -3.82 4.35 -7.24
C MET A 60 -5.28 4.22 -6.82
N LEU A 61 -5.54 3.53 -5.70
CA LEU A 61 -6.85 3.50 -5.08
C LEU A 61 -6.90 4.56 -3.97
N ARG A 62 -7.78 5.54 -4.13
CA ARG A 62 -7.90 6.70 -3.24
C ARG A 62 -9.22 6.69 -2.53
N ASP A 63 -9.20 6.86 -1.23
CA ASP A 63 -10.38 7.30 -0.52
C ASP A 63 -10.64 8.79 -0.80
N TYR A 64 -11.90 9.11 -1.06
CA TYR A 64 -12.42 10.48 -1.11
C TYR A 64 -13.86 10.47 -0.61
N ASP A 65 -14.06 11.04 0.57
CA ASP A 65 -15.35 11.24 1.23
C ASP A 65 -16.17 9.93 1.32
N GLY A 66 -15.49 8.83 1.67
CA GLY A 66 -16.10 7.52 1.88
C GLY A 66 -16.30 6.71 0.62
N ASN A 67 -15.79 7.18 -0.52
CA ASN A 67 -15.77 6.46 -1.77
C ASN A 67 -14.33 6.10 -2.15
N LEU A 68 -14.14 4.86 -2.61
CA LEU A 68 -12.88 4.40 -3.18
C LEU A 68 -12.85 4.72 -4.66
N TYR A 69 -11.88 5.51 -5.09
CA TYR A 69 -11.65 5.90 -6.47
C TYR A 69 -10.44 5.20 -7.08
N TYR A 70 -10.50 4.92 -8.37
CA TYR A 70 -9.31 4.78 -9.22
C TYR A 70 -8.85 6.18 -9.61
N TYR A 71 -7.67 6.56 -9.13
CA TYR A 71 -7.18 7.94 -9.13
C TYR A 71 -8.26 8.90 -8.60
N LYS A 72 -8.67 9.87 -9.41
CA LYS A 72 -9.81 10.76 -9.17
C LYS A 72 -10.88 10.59 -10.25
N GLU A 73 -10.76 9.53 -11.05
CA GLU A 73 -11.46 9.42 -12.34
C GLU A 73 -12.75 8.60 -12.21
N LYS A 74 -12.71 7.50 -11.45
CA LYS A 74 -13.83 6.56 -11.36
C LYS A 74 -14.01 6.03 -9.94
N ILE A 75 -15.25 6.02 -9.46
CA ILE A 75 -15.62 5.31 -8.23
C ILE A 75 -15.56 3.79 -8.48
N ILE A 76 -14.81 3.10 -7.64
CA ILE A 76 -14.61 1.65 -7.59
C ILE A 76 -15.56 1.02 -6.57
N GLU A 77 -15.72 1.65 -5.41
CA GLU A 77 -16.64 1.22 -4.36
C GLU A 77 -17.09 2.42 -3.54
N SER A 78 -18.34 2.41 -3.09
CA SER A 78 -18.90 3.48 -2.26
C SER A 78 -19.10 3.02 -0.82
N ASN A 79 -19.18 3.97 0.11
CA ASN A 79 -19.44 3.73 1.54
C ASN A 79 -18.42 2.78 2.18
N ILE A 80 -17.13 3.07 1.97
CA ILE A 80 -16.03 2.21 2.42
C ILE A 80 -15.67 2.36 3.90
N TYR A 81 -16.23 3.36 4.57
CA TYR A 81 -15.90 3.62 5.98
C TYR A 81 -16.50 2.60 6.95
N ASN A 82 -15.77 2.40 8.04
CA ASN A 82 -16.16 1.58 9.19
C ASN A 82 -16.55 0.14 8.85
N LYS A 83 -15.97 -0.41 7.77
CA LYS A 83 -16.24 -1.76 7.27
C LYS A 83 -14.97 -2.37 6.71
N TRP A 84 -14.87 -3.69 6.82
CA TRP A 84 -13.81 -4.45 6.18
C TRP A 84 -14.18 -4.78 4.73
N TYR A 85 -13.24 -4.54 3.82
CA TYR A 85 -13.36 -4.89 2.41
C TYR A 85 -12.17 -5.72 1.97
N LYS A 86 -12.40 -6.75 1.17
CA LYS A 86 -11.33 -7.50 0.51
C LYS A 86 -10.97 -6.82 -0.80
N VAL A 87 -9.76 -6.27 -0.89
CA VAL A 87 -9.20 -5.77 -2.14
C VAL A 87 -8.32 -6.83 -2.80
N ASN A 88 -8.41 -6.93 -4.11
CA ASN A 88 -7.51 -7.72 -4.94
C ASN A 88 -7.13 -6.91 -6.18
N VAL A 89 -5.83 -6.66 -6.35
CA VAL A 89 -5.26 -5.91 -7.48
C VAL A 89 -4.35 -6.84 -8.26
N ILE A 90 -4.61 -6.97 -9.56
CA ILE A 90 -3.80 -7.78 -10.48
C ILE A 90 -3.16 -6.86 -11.51
N HIS A 91 -1.85 -6.95 -11.67
CA HIS A 91 -1.09 -6.34 -12.75
C HIS A 91 -0.54 -7.43 -13.67
N ASP A 92 -1.12 -7.56 -14.86
CA ASP A 92 -0.59 -8.39 -15.94
C ASP A 92 0.26 -7.49 -16.84
N VAL A 93 1.58 -7.58 -16.68
CA VAL A 93 2.52 -6.71 -17.41
C VAL A 93 2.52 -7.05 -18.91
N GLY A 94 2.45 -8.33 -19.25
CA GLY A 94 2.47 -8.79 -20.65
C GLY A 94 1.22 -8.39 -21.42
N ALA A 95 0.05 -8.47 -20.77
CA ALA A 95 -1.20 -7.99 -21.36
C ALA A 95 -1.38 -6.46 -21.27
N SER A 96 -0.50 -5.75 -20.55
CA SER A 96 -0.65 -4.33 -20.23
C SER A 96 -1.99 -4.02 -19.56
N LYS A 97 -2.40 -4.85 -18.59
CA LYS A 97 -3.70 -4.73 -17.90
C LYS A 97 -3.56 -4.68 -16.39
N LEU A 98 -4.36 -3.81 -15.79
CA LEU A 98 -4.57 -3.72 -14.35
C LEU A 98 -6.03 -4.04 -14.05
N LYS A 99 -6.29 -4.91 -13.08
CA LYS A 99 -7.64 -5.29 -12.67
C LYS A 99 -7.81 -5.08 -11.17
N VAL A 100 -8.97 -4.55 -10.78
CA VAL A 100 -9.34 -4.30 -9.39
C VAL A 100 -10.61 -5.05 -9.07
N TYR A 101 -10.57 -5.80 -7.99
CA TYR A 101 -11.70 -6.48 -7.40
C TYR A 101 -11.90 -6.01 -5.96
N ILE A 102 -13.15 -5.80 -5.59
CA ILE A 102 -13.57 -5.52 -4.22
C ILE A 102 -14.58 -6.59 -3.82
N ASN A 103 -14.36 -7.25 -2.68
CA ASN A 103 -15.17 -8.37 -2.21
C ASN A 103 -15.39 -9.45 -3.29
N ARG A 104 -14.33 -9.76 -4.06
CA ARG A 104 -14.33 -10.72 -5.17
C ARG A 104 -15.16 -10.31 -6.40
N ILE A 105 -15.71 -9.10 -6.41
CA ILE A 105 -16.45 -8.55 -7.55
C ILE A 105 -15.50 -7.71 -8.40
N HIS A 106 -15.46 -7.95 -9.72
CA HIS A 106 -14.68 -7.13 -10.65
C HIS A 106 -15.26 -5.71 -10.72
N LYS A 107 -14.46 -4.71 -10.38
CA LYS A 107 -14.89 -3.30 -10.35
C LYS A 107 -14.30 -2.48 -11.50
N HIS A 108 -13.08 -2.78 -11.90
CA HIS A 108 -12.38 -2.00 -12.90
C HIS A 108 -11.25 -2.76 -13.57
N GLU A 109 -11.12 -2.51 -14.88
CA GLU A 109 -9.97 -2.85 -15.69
C GLU A 109 -9.43 -1.56 -16.31
N ALA A 110 -8.12 -1.36 -16.23
CA ALA A 110 -7.41 -0.24 -16.84
C ALA A 110 -6.26 -0.76 -17.72
N SER A 111 -5.97 -0.01 -18.78
CA SER A 111 -4.72 -0.19 -19.52
C SER A 111 -3.55 0.30 -18.65
N ARG A 112 -2.45 -0.42 -18.70
CA ARG A 112 -1.20 -0.05 -18.06
C ARG A 112 -0.63 1.23 -18.71
N ARG A 113 -0.02 2.10 -17.91
CA ARG A 113 0.80 3.22 -18.39
C ARG A 113 2.18 2.72 -18.81
N SER A 114 3.01 3.56 -19.43
CA SER A 114 4.40 3.17 -19.75
C SER A 114 5.25 3.07 -18.46
N GLY A 115 6.52 2.64 -18.58
CA GLY A 115 7.44 2.42 -17.45
C GLY A 115 7.90 0.97 -17.41
N ASP A 116 9.10 0.69 -16.88
CA ASP A 116 9.74 -0.63 -17.06
C ASP A 116 9.99 -1.37 -15.74
N GLN A 117 9.78 -0.71 -14.60
CA GLN A 117 9.96 -1.29 -13.27
C GLN A 117 8.79 -0.89 -12.40
N HIS A 118 8.19 -1.85 -11.70
CA HIS A 118 6.99 -1.65 -10.89
C HIS A 118 7.12 -2.27 -9.52
N TYR A 119 6.43 -1.71 -8.54
CA TYR A 119 6.28 -2.33 -7.22
C TYR A 119 4.92 -1.96 -6.61
N LEU A 120 4.55 -2.66 -5.54
CA LEU A 120 3.24 -2.54 -4.89
C LEU A 120 3.37 -1.84 -3.54
N LYS A 121 2.45 -0.93 -3.24
CA LYS A 121 2.41 -0.22 -1.95
C LYS A 121 0.98 -0.24 -1.41
N PHE A 122 0.83 -0.34 -0.10
CA PHE A 122 -0.47 -0.24 0.57
C PHE A 122 -0.32 0.50 1.91
N GLY A 123 -1.43 0.96 2.48
CA GLY A 123 -1.43 1.69 3.74
C GLY A 123 -2.03 3.08 3.62
N VAL A 124 -1.37 4.09 4.18
CA VAL A 124 -1.81 5.49 4.11
C VAL A 124 -0.81 6.27 3.27
N TYR A 125 -1.26 6.79 2.12
CA TYR A 125 -0.53 7.80 1.36
C TYR A 125 -1.32 9.09 1.24
N THR A 126 -0.87 10.13 1.92
CA THR A 126 -1.52 11.45 1.94
C THR A 126 -1.73 11.99 0.53
N GLN A 127 -2.92 12.55 0.26
CA GLN A 127 -3.26 13.24 -0.98
C GLN A 127 -3.69 14.67 -0.66
N ASN A 128 -3.58 15.57 -1.64
CA ASN A 128 -3.88 17.00 -1.43
C ASN A 128 -5.21 17.27 -0.70
N ASN A 129 -5.16 18.23 0.23
CA ASN A 129 -6.27 18.71 1.08
C ASN A 129 -6.74 17.69 2.11
N GLU A 130 -5.84 16.81 2.52
CA GLU A 130 -5.95 15.78 3.54
C GLU A 130 -6.57 16.21 4.88
N ALA A 131 -7.08 15.21 5.62
CA ALA A 131 -7.40 15.38 7.02
C ALA A 131 -6.13 15.39 7.90
N ASN A 132 -6.21 16.05 9.06
CA ASN A 132 -5.11 16.12 10.04
C ASN A 132 -4.73 14.76 10.64
N TYR A 133 -5.59 13.75 10.47
CA TYR A 133 -5.37 12.37 10.91
C TYR A 133 -5.81 11.44 9.79
N MET A 134 -5.00 10.43 9.50
CA MET A 134 -5.31 9.41 8.49
C MET A 134 -4.89 8.04 8.98
N GLU A 135 -5.74 7.06 8.71
CA GLU A 135 -5.58 5.72 9.23
C GLU A 135 -6.21 4.71 8.28
N SER A 136 -5.53 3.57 8.12
CA SER A 136 -6.10 2.39 7.50
C SER A 136 -5.63 1.15 8.26
N HIS A 137 -6.49 0.15 8.36
CA HIS A 137 -6.15 -1.14 8.97
C HIS A 137 -6.11 -2.19 7.88
N TRP A 138 -5.16 -3.11 7.99
CA TRP A 138 -4.95 -4.15 7.00
C TRP A 138 -4.87 -5.51 7.66
N SER A 139 -5.40 -6.54 7.01
CA SER A 139 -5.25 -7.93 7.47
C SER A 139 -5.23 -8.90 6.29
N SER A 140 -4.76 -10.12 6.54
CA SER A 140 -4.79 -11.21 5.55
C SER A 140 -4.08 -10.85 4.23
N ILE A 141 -2.94 -10.16 4.33
CA ILE A 141 -2.17 -9.69 3.19
C ILE A 141 -1.50 -10.87 2.50
N LYS A 142 -1.65 -10.96 1.18
CA LYS A 142 -1.03 -11.99 0.34
C LYS A 142 -0.51 -11.39 -0.95
N LEU A 143 0.61 -11.92 -1.40
CA LEU A 143 1.23 -11.55 -2.66
C LEU A 143 1.42 -12.80 -3.51
N TYR A 144 1.17 -12.67 -4.81
CA TYR A 144 1.34 -13.75 -5.77
C TYR A 144 2.13 -13.25 -6.99
N LYS A 145 2.96 -14.15 -7.52
CA LYS A 145 3.65 -13.98 -8.81
C LYS A 145 3.29 -15.17 -9.68
N ASN A 146 2.80 -14.91 -10.89
CA ASN A 146 2.34 -15.92 -11.84
C ASN A 146 1.40 -16.95 -11.18
N LYS A 147 0.45 -16.47 -10.36
CA LYS A 147 -0.52 -17.25 -9.57
C LYS A 147 0.07 -18.10 -8.43
N ALA A 148 1.40 -18.15 -8.27
CA ALA A 148 2.03 -18.81 -7.14
C ALA A 148 2.13 -17.85 -5.94
N PRO A 149 1.79 -18.29 -4.72
CA PRO A 149 1.91 -17.45 -3.52
C PRO A 149 3.38 -17.18 -3.22
N ILE A 150 3.67 -15.94 -2.81
CA ILE A 150 4.96 -15.55 -2.27
C ILE A 150 4.91 -15.76 -0.74
N THR A 151 5.85 -16.55 -0.23
CA THR A 151 5.83 -17.09 1.15
C THR A 151 6.41 -16.17 2.20
N LEU A 152 7.30 -15.26 1.81
CA LEU A 152 7.86 -14.22 2.67
C LEU A 152 7.44 -12.86 2.12
N VAL A 153 6.95 -11.96 2.98
CA VAL A 153 6.62 -10.60 2.57
C VAL A 153 7.39 -9.63 3.44
N SER A 154 8.13 -8.71 2.82
CA SER A 154 8.84 -7.65 3.52
C SER A 154 8.02 -6.37 3.52
N PHE A 155 7.62 -5.92 4.70
CA PHE A 155 6.91 -4.66 4.84
C PHE A 155 7.92 -3.58 5.16
N CYS A 156 8.20 -2.72 4.19
CA CYS A 156 9.07 -1.56 4.34
C CYS A 156 8.21 -0.36 4.72
N TYR A 157 8.43 0.13 5.92
CA TYR A 157 7.71 1.26 6.48
C TYR A 157 8.58 2.51 6.47
N GLN A 158 8.08 3.59 5.89
CA GLN A 158 8.71 4.91 5.88
C GLN A 158 8.02 5.83 6.91
N GLU A 159 8.76 6.23 7.95
CA GLU A 159 8.35 7.22 8.94
C GLU A 159 8.87 8.61 8.57
N HIS A 160 8.16 9.67 8.97
CA HIS A 160 8.60 11.06 8.82
C HIS A 160 8.50 11.87 10.13
N SER A 161 8.36 11.23 11.31
CA SER A 161 8.45 11.90 12.61
C SER A 161 8.86 10.96 13.76
N ASP A 162 9.47 11.53 14.80
CA ASP A 162 10.22 10.82 15.87
C ASP A 162 9.37 10.17 16.98
N ASN A 163 8.06 9.94 16.76
CA ASN A 163 7.19 9.51 17.86
C ASN A 163 6.14 8.48 17.42
N HIS A 164 6.43 7.19 17.59
CA HIS A 164 5.67 6.29 18.48
C HIS A 164 6.08 4.81 18.43
N SER A 165 5.99 4.16 19.60
CA SER A 165 6.40 2.79 19.91
C SER A 165 5.35 1.69 19.66
N GLN A 166 4.08 2.00 19.35
CA GLN A 166 2.99 1.02 19.46
C GLN A 166 2.77 0.08 18.25
N ILE A 167 2.91 0.58 17.01
CA ILE A 167 2.86 -0.26 15.79
C ILE A 167 4.04 -1.24 15.80
N TRP A 168 5.21 -0.71 16.19
CA TRP A 168 6.46 -1.42 16.39
C TRP A 168 6.34 -2.59 17.36
N ASP A 169 5.72 -2.41 18.52
CA ASP A 169 5.64 -3.47 19.53
C ASP A 169 4.68 -4.61 19.11
N THR A 170 3.65 -4.31 18.32
CA THR A 170 2.73 -5.32 17.78
C THR A 170 3.36 -6.12 16.63
N LEU A 171 4.14 -5.48 15.76
CA LEU A 171 4.80 -6.13 14.64
C LEU A 171 6.03 -6.93 15.07
N LYS A 172 6.87 -6.41 15.99
CA LYS A 172 8.07 -7.11 16.51
C LYS A 172 7.79 -8.54 16.95
N ALA A 173 6.63 -8.80 17.56
CA ALA A 173 6.24 -10.13 18.03
C ALA A 173 6.06 -11.17 16.90
N ARG A 174 5.98 -10.74 15.63
CA ARG A 174 5.66 -11.59 14.45
C ARG A 174 6.70 -11.50 13.33
N VAL A 175 7.80 -10.80 13.57
CA VAL A 175 8.88 -10.58 12.61
C VAL A 175 9.84 -11.78 12.62
N THR A 176 10.11 -12.37 11.46
CA THR A 176 11.16 -13.38 11.33
C THR A 176 12.54 -12.75 11.17
N SER A 177 12.62 -11.54 10.58
CA SER A 177 13.83 -10.71 10.56
C SER A 177 13.51 -9.26 10.19
N SER A 178 14.28 -8.30 10.67
CA SER A 178 14.16 -6.87 10.32
C SER A 178 15.45 -6.34 9.71
N ALA A 179 15.36 -5.34 8.84
CA ALA A 179 16.51 -4.53 8.45
C ALA A 179 16.11 -3.09 8.15
N THR A 180 16.98 -2.16 8.50
CA THR A 180 16.80 -0.72 8.24
C THR A 180 17.61 -0.34 7.00
N TYR A 181 16.97 0.37 6.08
CA TYR A 181 17.54 0.90 4.85
C TYR A 181 17.49 2.41 4.88
N GLY A 182 18.62 3.06 4.63
CA GLY A 182 18.67 4.47 4.30
C GLY A 182 18.51 4.66 2.79
N TRP A 183 17.97 5.80 2.38
CA TRP A 183 17.95 6.22 0.98
C TRP A 183 18.47 7.65 0.80
N GLU A 184 18.87 7.97 -0.43
CA GLU A 184 19.35 9.29 -0.84
C GLU A 184 18.31 10.35 -0.42
N ASN A 185 18.74 11.36 0.33
CA ASN A 185 17.96 12.38 1.06
C ASN A 185 17.67 12.13 2.56
N GLY A 186 18.35 11.17 3.20
CA GLY A 186 18.45 11.11 4.67
C GLY A 186 17.24 10.54 5.41
N GLY A 187 16.30 9.92 4.69
CA GLY A 187 15.21 9.14 5.28
C GLY A 187 15.63 7.71 5.60
N PHE A 188 15.00 7.13 6.63
CA PHE A 188 15.15 5.73 6.98
C PHE A 188 13.83 4.99 6.77
N CYS A 189 13.94 3.73 6.36
CA CYS A 189 12.83 2.81 6.34
C CYS A 189 13.24 1.50 6.97
N THR A 190 12.39 0.95 7.83
CA THR A 190 12.60 -0.39 8.34
C THR A 190 11.72 -1.38 7.60
N CYS A 191 12.37 -2.38 7.05
CA CYS A 191 11.76 -3.50 6.38
C CYS A 191 11.67 -4.70 7.32
N LEU A 192 10.45 -5.18 7.51
CA LEU A 192 10.13 -6.34 8.34
C LEU A 192 9.77 -7.53 7.47
N HIS A 193 10.52 -8.62 7.60
CA HIS A 193 10.24 -9.89 6.93
C HIS A 193 9.24 -10.64 7.80
N ILE A 194 8.06 -10.87 7.26
CA ILE A 194 6.98 -11.59 7.93
C ILE A 194 6.57 -12.73 6.99
N PRO A 195 6.47 -13.99 7.47
CA PRO A 195 5.86 -15.05 6.71
C PRO A 195 4.45 -14.63 6.29
N ALA A 196 4.11 -14.79 5.01
CA ALA A 196 2.85 -14.29 4.44
C ALA A 196 1.58 -14.78 5.18
N ILE A 197 1.69 -15.89 5.91
CA ILE A 197 0.62 -16.53 6.69
C ILE A 197 0.33 -15.79 8.01
N ASN A 198 1.25 -14.97 8.53
CA ASN A 198 1.17 -14.36 9.87
C ASN A 198 0.92 -12.84 9.88
N ALA A 199 0.74 -12.20 8.73
CA ALA A 199 0.37 -10.78 8.61
C ALA A 199 -1.14 -10.56 8.86
N SER A 200 -1.61 -11.02 10.02
CA SER A 200 -3.04 -11.10 10.36
C SER A 200 -3.65 -9.75 10.74
N SER A 201 -2.86 -8.71 11.04
CA SER A 201 -3.35 -7.35 11.28
C SER A 201 -2.18 -6.35 11.31
N VAL A 202 -2.22 -5.31 10.48
CA VAL A 202 -1.30 -4.17 10.50
C VAL A 202 -2.13 -2.90 10.63
N LEU A 203 -1.89 -2.15 11.69
CA LEU A 203 -2.46 -0.82 11.91
C LEU A 203 -1.53 0.21 11.28
N MET A 204 -2.06 1.08 10.43
CA MET A 204 -1.30 2.15 9.77
C MET A 204 -1.99 3.47 10.07
N SER A 205 -1.39 4.28 10.95
CA SER A 205 -1.95 5.56 11.40
C SER A 205 -0.90 6.65 11.36
N HIS A 206 -1.31 7.86 10.97
CA HIS A 206 -0.54 9.08 11.16
C HIS A 206 -1.24 9.98 12.17
N LYS A 207 -0.55 10.35 13.26
CA LYS A 207 -1.06 11.27 14.28
C LYS A 207 -0.05 12.41 14.52
N GLU A 208 -0.53 13.64 14.60
CA GLU A 208 0.22 14.77 15.18
C GLU A 208 0.34 14.57 16.70
N VAL A 209 1.55 14.74 17.25
CA VAL A 209 1.77 15.09 18.66
C VAL A 209 2.38 16.48 18.67
#